data_AF-A0A4Q5T6A7-F1
#
_entry.id   AF-A0A4Q5T6A7-F1
#
_cell.length_a   1.000
_cell.length_b   1.000
_cell.length_c   1.000
_cell.angle_alpha   90.00
_cell.angle_beta   90.00
_cell.angle_gamma   90.00
#
_symmetry.space_group_name_H-M   'P 1'
#
loop_
_entity.id
_entity.type
_entity.pdbx_description
1 polymer ?
#
loop_
_entity_poly.entity_id
_entity_poly.type
_entity_poly.pdbx_seq_one_letter_code
_entity_poly.pdbx_strand_id
1 'polypeptide(L)'
;MTGEVETMRVQRALIDSLYTESMLLADEARAYFDVVGREQRDMLGAMDRVVFSCESLKVTTRLMHSIAWLLTQRAVAAGEIGAGEARDPSRRLGEAPVTDDAALEAMPVGAQHLIAASIDLHRRIARLDAAQDEVVGIAISPARTMLDRLAHAF
;
A
#
# COMPACT_ATOMS: atom_id res chain seq x y z
N MET A 1 -27.11 -12.13 5.14
CA MET A 1 -27.22 -10.98 4.21
C MET A 1 -26.89 -9.65 4.89
N THR A 2 -27.30 -9.39 6.13
CA THR A 2 -26.92 -8.16 6.87
C THR A 2 -25.43 -8.05 7.19
N GLY A 3 -24.76 -9.15 7.58
CA GLY A 3 -23.33 -9.13 7.93
C GLY A 3 -22.37 -8.86 6.76
N GLU A 4 -22.65 -9.34 5.55
CA GLU A 4 -21.80 -9.10 4.38
C GLU A 4 -21.82 -7.62 3.94
N VAL A 5 -23.00 -7.00 3.99
CA VAL A 5 -23.19 -5.57 3.65
C VAL A 5 -22.49 -4.67 4.67
N GLU A 6 -22.40 -5.10 5.93
CA GLU A 6 -21.69 -4.38 6.98
C GLU A 6 -20.17 -4.46 6.78
N THR A 7 -19.63 -5.65 6.51
CA THR A 7 -18.20 -5.85 6.19
C THR A 7 -17.77 -5.05 4.96
N MET A 8 -18.57 -5.03 3.89
CA MET A 8 -18.27 -4.24 2.69
C MET A 8 -18.24 -2.74 2.96
N ARG A 9 -19.14 -2.24 3.84
CA ARG A 9 -19.14 -0.82 4.24
C ARG A 9 -17.91 -0.46 5.06
N VAL A 10 -17.52 -1.31 6.01
CA VAL A 10 -16.31 -1.11 6.81
C VAL A 10 -15.06 -1.14 5.94
N GLN A 11 -14.97 -2.10 5.00
CA GLN A 11 -13.87 -2.19 4.04
C GLN A 11 -13.74 -0.90 3.22
N ARG A 12 -14.85 -0.36 2.71
CA ARG A 12 -14.85 0.88 1.93
C ARG A 12 -14.36 2.07 2.74
N ALA A 13 -14.89 2.24 3.95
CA ALA A 13 -14.46 3.34 4.84
C ALA A 13 -12.96 3.25 5.18
N LEU A 14 -12.44 2.04 5.37
CA LEU A 14 -11.01 1.81 5.59
C LEU A 14 -10.16 2.19 4.37
N ILE A 15 -10.57 1.78 3.16
CA ILE A 15 -9.88 2.14 1.92
C ILE A 15 -9.86 3.65 1.71
N ASP A 16 -11.00 4.32 1.92
CA ASP A 16 -11.11 5.77 1.78
C ASP A 16 -10.21 6.49 2.80
N SER A 17 -10.18 6.03 4.06
CA SER A 17 -9.29 6.56 5.10
C SER A 17 -7.81 6.39 4.75
N LEU A 18 -7.41 5.21 4.29
CA LEU A 18 -6.02 4.93 3.89
C LEU A 18 -5.61 5.75 2.66
N TYR A 19 -6.54 6.01 1.75
CA TYR A 19 -6.31 6.87 0.59
C TYR A 19 -6.03 8.31 1.02
N THR A 20 -6.86 8.87 1.90
CA THR A 20 -6.60 10.19 2.47
C THR A 20 -5.28 10.25 3.22
N GLU A 21 -4.99 9.26 4.06
CA GLU A 21 -3.71 9.15 4.78
C GLU A 21 -2.51 9.12 3.82
N SER A 22 -2.58 8.32 2.75
CA SER A 22 -1.54 8.22 1.72
C SER A 22 -1.32 9.55 0.99
N MET A 23 -2.39 10.27 0.66
CA MET A 23 -2.31 11.56 -0.02
C MET A 23 -1.69 12.64 0.87
N LEU A 24 -2.07 12.68 2.15
CA LEU A 24 -1.49 13.61 3.13
C LEU A 24 0.00 13.34 3.34
N LEU A 25 0.36 12.07 3.53
CA LEU A 25 1.77 11.69 3.73
C LEU A 25 2.61 11.96 2.48
N ALA A 26 2.05 11.80 1.28
CA ALA A 26 2.72 12.16 0.03
C ALA A 26 2.97 13.67 -0.09
N ASP A 27 2.00 14.50 0.30
CA ASP A 27 2.19 15.95 0.30
C ASP A 27 3.22 16.39 1.36
N GLU A 28 3.17 15.82 2.56
CA GLU A 28 4.14 16.08 3.63
C GLU A 28 5.56 15.68 3.21
N ALA A 29 5.72 14.48 2.64
CA ALA A 29 7.00 14.01 2.13
C ALA A 29 7.55 14.92 1.03
N ARG A 30 6.70 15.31 0.07
CA ARG A 30 7.08 16.25 -1.00
C ARG A 30 7.54 17.59 -0.41
N ALA A 31 6.74 18.18 0.48
CA ALA A 31 7.07 19.46 1.10
C ALA A 31 8.37 19.41 1.89
N TYR A 32 8.59 18.33 2.66
CA TYR A 32 9.80 18.13 3.45
C TYR A 32 11.04 17.96 2.57
N PHE A 33 11.00 17.05 1.59
CA PHE A 33 12.15 16.79 0.71
C PHE A 33 12.46 17.98 -0.21
N ASP A 34 11.47 18.78 -0.59
CA ASP A 34 11.70 20.02 -1.34
C ASP A 34 12.47 21.06 -0.50
N VAL A 35 12.14 21.22 0.78
CA VAL A 35 12.79 22.18 1.69
C VAL A 35 14.18 21.69 2.07
N VAL A 36 14.27 20.49 2.61
CA VAL A 36 15.51 19.91 3.10
C VAL A 36 16.48 19.62 1.96
N GLY A 37 15.99 19.22 0.78
CA GLY A 37 16.82 19.06 -0.41
C GLY A 37 17.51 20.35 -0.85
N ARG A 38 16.98 21.54 -0.49
CA ARG A 38 17.67 22.82 -0.71
C ARG A 38 18.77 23.05 0.33
N GLU A 39 18.47 22.86 1.61
CA GLU A 39 19.40 23.07 2.73
C GLU A 39 20.58 22.08 2.70
N GLN A 40 20.33 20.83 2.30
CA GLN A 40 21.33 19.76 2.26
C GLN A 40 22.40 19.95 1.18
N ARG A 41 22.10 20.67 0.10
CA ARG A 41 23.12 20.98 -0.93
C ARG A 41 24.29 21.76 -0.33
N ASP A 42 24.01 22.55 0.70
CA ASP A 42 24.98 23.45 1.30
C ASP A 42 25.62 22.87 2.58
N MET A 43 24.98 21.92 3.27
CA MET A 43 25.39 21.46 4.60
C MET A 43 25.83 19.98 4.72
N LEU A 44 25.34 19.08 3.86
CA LEU A 44 25.65 17.64 3.98
C LEU A 44 26.89 17.24 3.17
N GLY A 45 27.60 16.23 3.67
CA GLY A 45 28.66 15.55 2.91
C GLY A 45 28.12 14.87 1.65
N ALA A 46 28.98 14.62 0.66
CA ALA A 46 28.55 14.05 -0.62
C ALA A 46 27.85 12.69 -0.48
N MET A 47 28.31 11.84 0.45
CA MET A 47 27.70 10.53 0.69
C MET A 47 26.35 10.63 1.40
N ASP A 48 26.21 11.52 2.38
CA ASP A 48 24.95 11.71 3.10
C ASP A 48 23.84 12.22 2.16
N ARG A 49 24.19 13.06 1.18
CA ARG A 49 23.25 13.51 0.12
C ARG A 49 22.77 12.36 -0.76
N VAL A 50 23.63 11.39 -1.06
CA VAL A 50 23.25 10.20 -1.85
C VAL A 50 22.28 9.34 -1.04
N VAL A 51 22.62 9.04 0.22
CA VAL A 51 21.74 8.26 1.11
C VAL A 51 20.38 8.94 1.24
N PHE A 52 20.36 10.25 1.50
CA PHE A 52 19.12 11.00 1.59
C PHE A 52 18.27 10.93 0.32
N SER A 53 18.90 11.06 -0.85
CA SER A 53 18.21 10.98 -2.14
C SER A 53 17.64 9.58 -2.38
N CYS A 54 18.39 8.54 -2.04
CA CYS A 54 17.93 7.15 -2.11
C CYS A 54 16.73 6.93 -1.20
N GLU A 55 16.80 7.35 0.07
CA GLU A 55 15.70 7.17 1.01
C GLU A 55 14.45 7.97 0.62
N SER A 56 14.63 9.19 0.10
CA SER A 56 13.53 10.01 -0.45
C SER A 56 12.83 9.28 -1.59
N LEU A 57 13.59 8.69 -2.52
CA LEU A 57 13.04 7.91 -3.62
C LEU A 57 12.26 6.69 -3.11
N LYS A 58 12.82 5.96 -2.13
CA LYS A 58 12.13 4.80 -1.52
C LYS A 58 10.80 5.20 -0.89
N VAL A 59 10.72 6.34 -0.20
CA VAL A 59 9.47 6.88 0.34
C VAL A 59 8.47 7.15 -0.79
N THR A 60 8.89 7.87 -1.83
CA THR A 60 7.99 8.19 -2.95
C THR A 60 7.48 6.95 -3.69
N THR A 61 8.32 5.94 -3.89
CA THR A 61 7.93 4.68 -4.53
C THR A 61 6.90 3.94 -3.68
N ARG A 62 7.10 3.85 -2.36
CA ARG A 62 6.13 3.22 -1.45
C ARG A 62 4.77 3.93 -1.48
N LEU A 63 4.77 5.26 -1.44
CA LEU A 63 3.54 6.05 -1.49
C LEU A 63 2.85 5.94 -2.84
N MET A 64 3.60 5.97 -3.94
CA MET A 64 3.06 5.82 -5.30
C MET A 64 2.36 4.47 -5.46
N HIS A 65 3.00 3.36 -5.09
CA HIS A 65 2.39 2.03 -5.17
C HIS A 65 1.16 1.92 -4.26
N SER A 66 1.24 2.48 -3.05
CA SER A 66 0.11 2.52 -2.11
C SER A 66 -1.10 3.26 -2.70
N ILE A 67 -0.88 4.44 -3.28
CA ILE A 67 -1.93 5.26 -3.91
C ILE A 67 -2.50 4.55 -5.13
N ALA A 68 -1.65 3.99 -5.99
CA ALA A 68 -2.09 3.28 -7.20
C ALA A 68 -3.02 2.11 -6.83
N TRP A 69 -2.61 1.30 -5.85
CA TRP A 69 -3.42 0.19 -5.37
C TRP A 69 -4.76 0.66 -4.78
N LEU A 70 -4.75 1.69 -3.93
CA LEU A 70 -5.98 2.24 -3.33
C LEU A 70 -6.94 2.81 -4.38
N LEU A 71 -6.41 3.41 -5.45
CA LEU A 71 -7.23 3.87 -6.58
C LEU A 71 -7.88 2.69 -7.32
N THR A 72 -7.14 1.59 -7.54
CA THR A 72 -7.72 0.35 -8.10
C THR A 72 -8.87 -0.15 -7.22
N GLN A 73 -8.70 -0.16 -5.89
CA GLN A 73 -9.76 -0.58 -4.98
C GLN A 73 -11.00 0.32 -5.02
N ARG A 74 -10.80 1.63 -5.15
CA ARG A 74 -11.91 2.58 -5.29
C ARG A 74 -12.64 2.41 -6.62
N ALA A 75 -11.93 2.15 -7.72
CA ALA A 75 -12.52 1.85 -9.02
C ALA A 75 -13.35 0.54 -8.99
N VAL A 76 -12.89 -0.49 -8.26
CA VAL A 76 -13.69 -1.70 -8.02
C VAL A 76 -14.97 -1.38 -7.24
N ALA A 77 -14.86 -0.58 -6.18
CA ALA A 77 -16.02 -0.19 -5.38
C ALA A 77 -17.03 0.68 -6.17
N ALA A 78 -16.56 1.43 -7.16
CA ALA A 78 -17.39 2.19 -8.10
C ALA A 78 -18.00 1.32 -9.22
N GLY A 79 -17.55 0.07 -9.37
CA GLY A 79 -17.97 -0.83 -10.46
C GLY A 79 -17.29 -0.53 -11.81
N GLU A 80 -16.24 0.29 -11.82
CA GLU A 80 -15.46 0.64 -13.02
C GLU A 80 -14.49 -0.49 -13.41
N ILE A 81 -14.03 -1.26 -12.43
CA ILE A 81 -13.12 -2.41 -12.61
C ILE A 81 -13.75 -3.64 -11.95
N GLY A 82 -13.71 -4.80 -12.63
CA GLY A 82 -14.18 -6.05 -12.04
C GLY A 82 -13.29 -6.54 -10.90
N ALA A 83 -13.87 -7.15 -9.86
CA ALA A 83 -13.10 -7.66 -8.71
C ALA A 83 -12.06 -8.73 -9.07
N GLY A 84 -12.24 -9.47 -10.18
CA GLY A 84 -11.23 -10.39 -10.70
C GLY A 84 -10.06 -9.66 -11.39
N GLU A 85 -10.36 -8.55 -12.05
CA GLU A 85 -9.39 -7.75 -12.81
C GLU A 85 -8.48 -6.92 -11.90
N ALA A 86 -8.96 -6.54 -10.70
CA ALA A 86 -8.14 -5.90 -9.68
C ALA A 86 -7.07 -6.82 -9.08
N ARG A 87 -7.23 -8.15 -9.23
CA ARG A 87 -6.24 -9.15 -8.80
C ARG A 87 -5.18 -9.46 -9.85
N ASP A 88 -5.23 -8.78 -11.00
CA ASP A 88 -4.17 -8.92 -11.99
C ASP A 88 -2.80 -8.63 -11.33
N PRO A 89 -1.76 -9.45 -11.57
CA PRO A 89 -0.44 -9.24 -10.99
C PRO A 89 0.11 -7.81 -11.17
N SER A 90 -0.26 -7.13 -12.28
CA SER A 90 0.14 -5.74 -12.56
C SER A 90 -0.54 -4.68 -11.69
N ARG A 91 -1.62 -5.04 -10.98
CA ARG A 91 -2.42 -4.15 -10.13
C ARG A 91 -2.30 -4.45 -8.64
N ARG A 92 -1.50 -5.46 -8.29
CA ARG A 92 -1.12 -5.76 -6.91
C ARG A 92 -0.22 -4.67 -6.37
N LEU A 93 -0.19 -4.52 -5.04
CA LEU A 93 0.64 -3.52 -4.38
C LEU A 93 2.15 -3.68 -4.70
N GLY A 94 2.60 -4.92 -4.88
CA GLY A 94 4.01 -5.25 -5.12
C GLY A 94 4.87 -5.14 -3.87
N GLU A 95 6.16 -5.45 -4.01
CA GLU A 95 7.13 -5.33 -2.91
C GLU A 95 7.56 -3.88 -2.71
N ALA A 96 7.64 -3.46 -1.44
CA ALA A 96 8.21 -2.18 -1.07
C ALA A 96 9.74 -2.20 -1.09
N PRO A 97 10.39 -1.11 -1.52
CA PRO A 97 11.81 -0.93 -1.27
C PRO A 97 12.12 -0.91 0.23
N VAL A 98 13.21 -1.56 0.61
CA VAL A 98 13.66 -1.69 2.00
C VAL A 98 14.60 -0.55 2.37
N THR A 99 14.43 -0.01 3.56
CA THR A 99 15.34 0.94 4.19
C THR A 99 16.14 0.19 5.25
N ASP A 100 17.47 0.30 5.20
CA ASP A 100 18.37 -0.27 6.21
C ASP A 100 18.38 0.59 7.48
N ASP A 101 18.49 -0.04 8.65
CA ASP A 101 18.46 0.65 9.95
C ASP A 101 19.58 1.70 10.07
N ALA A 102 20.80 1.36 9.63
CA ALA A 102 21.92 2.29 9.63
C ALA A 102 21.69 3.51 8.72
N ALA A 103 21.00 3.31 7.58
CA ALA A 103 20.62 4.42 6.71
C ALA A 103 19.55 5.29 7.36
N LEU A 104 18.57 4.67 8.04
CA LEU A 104 17.52 5.38 8.77
C LEU A 104 18.09 6.22 9.92
N GLU A 105 18.98 5.65 10.73
CA GLU A 105 19.61 6.35 11.87
C GLU A 105 20.46 7.55 11.44
N ALA A 106 21.06 7.48 10.25
CA ALA A 106 21.84 8.58 9.68
C ALA A 106 20.98 9.75 9.16
N MET A 107 19.66 9.58 9.04
CA MET A 107 18.76 10.59 8.49
C MET A 107 18.37 11.65 9.54
N PRO A 108 18.04 12.89 9.12
CA PRO A 108 17.42 13.87 10.02
C PRO A 108 16.10 13.35 10.58
N VAL A 109 15.76 13.74 11.81
CA VAL A 109 14.57 13.25 12.55
C VAL A 109 13.26 13.37 11.73
N GLY A 110 13.07 14.48 11.01
CA GLY A 110 11.89 14.66 10.15
C GLY A 110 11.80 13.61 9.04
N ALA A 111 12.92 13.29 8.40
CA ALA A 111 12.97 12.25 7.38
C ALA A 111 12.76 10.85 7.97
N GLN A 112 13.28 10.58 9.17
CA GLN A 112 13.05 9.30 9.86
C GLN A 112 11.56 9.05 10.08
N HIS A 113 10.81 10.08 10.50
CA HIS A 113 9.36 9.99 10.68
C HIS A 113 8.64 9.68 9.36
N LEU A 114 8.98 10.37 8.27
CA LEU A 114 8.38 10.13 6.95
C LEU A 114 8.67 8.74 6.41
N ILE A 115 9.91 8.26 6.61
CA ILE A 115 10.31 6.90 6.23
C ILE A 115 9.48 5.89 7.02
N ALA A 116 9.46 5.98 8.35
CA ALA A 116 8.74 5.06 9.22
C ALA A 116 7.22 5.05 8.92
N ALA A 117 6.62 6.23 8.78
CA ALA A 117 5.19 6.37 8.45
C ALA A 117 4.85 5.71 7.11
N SER A 118 5.67 5.93 6.08
CA SER A 118 5.45 5.30 4.78
C SER A 118 5.71 3.78 4.80
N ILE A 119 6.55 3.26 5.73
CA ILE A 119 6.76 1.81 5.88
C ILE A 119 5.50 1.20 6.48
N ASP A 120 4.99 1.81 7.57
CA ASP A 120 3.81 1.31 8.26
C ASP A 120 2.55 1.36 7.38
N LEU A 121 2.34 2.46 6.67
CA LEU A 121 1.26 2.63 5.70
C LEU A 121 1.29 1.53 4.64
N HIS A 122 2.44 1.33 3.99
CA HIS A 122 2.57 0.29 2.97
C HIS A 122 2.32 -1.10 3.57
N ARG A 123 2.84 -1.39 4.78
CA ARG A 123 2.60 -2.67 5.47
C ARG A 123 1.12 -2.91 5.78
N ARG A 124 0.39 -1.87 6.19
CA ARG A 124 -1.07 -1.94 6.42
C ARG A 124 -1.82 -2.26 5.14
N ILE A 125 -1.45 -1.62 4.03
CA ILE A 125 -2.06 -1.86 2.72
C ILE A 125 -1.69 -3.26 2.21
N ALA A 126 -0.45 -3.72 2.40
CA ALA A 126 -0.02 -5.06 2.01
C ALA A 126 -0.81 -6.17 2.73
N ARG A 127 -1.20 -5.96 4.00
CA ARG A 127 -2.10 -6.89 4.70
C ARG A 127 -3.49 -6.92 4.08
N LEU A 128 -4.01 -5.78 3.63
CA LEU A 128 -5.29 -5.71 2.93
C LEU A 128 -5.22 -6.35 1.54
N ASP A 129 -4.11 -6.16 0.83
CA ASP A 129 -3.78 -6.80 -0.44
C ASP A 129 -3.82 -8.33 -0.28
N ALA A 130 -3.08 -8.88 0.68
CA ALA A 130 -3.06 -10.32 0.96
C ALA A 130 -4.43 -10.89 1.39
N ALA A 131 -5.19 -10.16 2.21
CA ALA A 131 -6.51 -10.62 2.67
C ALA A 131 -7.52 -10.83 1.52
N GLN A 132 -7.33 -10.19 0.36
CA GLN A 132 -8.19 -10.39 -0.81
C GLN A 132 -8.12 -11.80 -1.41
N ASP A 133 -7.03 -12.51 -1.16
CA ASP A 133 -6.81 -13.88 -1.64
C ASP A 133 -7.40 -14.91 -0.66
N GLU A 134 -7.32 -14.63 0.66
CA GLU A 134 -7.89 -15.49 1.71
C GLU A 134 -9.42 -15.57 1.64
N VAL A 135 -10.11 -14.46 1.36
CA VAL A 135 -11.58 -14.41 1.24
C VAL A 135 -12.08 -15.33 0.12
N VAL A 136 -11.30 -15.51 -0.95
CA VAL A 136 -11.65 -16.42 -2.05
C VAL A 136 -11.39 -17.88 -1.70
N GLY A 137 -10.31 -18.17 -0.95
CA GLY A 137 -10.03 -19.53 -0.47
C GLY A 137 -11.15 -20.10 0.40
N ILE A 138 -11.84 -19.24 1.17
CA ILE A 138 -13.02 -19.62 1.95
C ILE A 138 -14.26 -19.80 1.06
N ALA A 139 -14.42 -18.95 0.04
CA ALA A 139 -15.55 -19.04 -0.90
C ALA A 139 -15.48 -20.29 -1.80
N ILE A 140 -14.27 -20.67 -2.24
CA ILE A 140 -13.96 -21.91 -2.98
C ILE A 140 -13.63 -23.01 -1.96
N SER A 141 -14.59 -23.34 -1.09
CA SER A 141 -14.40 -24.44 -0.13
C SER A 141 -14.21 -25.76 -0.89
N PRO A 142 -13.16 -26.56 -0.60
CA PRO A 142 -12.93 -27.87 -1.23
C PRO A 142 -14.13 -28.82 -1.09
N ALA A 143 -14.86 -28.71 0.03
CA ALA A 143 -16.09 -29.46 0.26
C ALA A 143 -17.19 -29.07 -0.74
N ARG A 144 -17.28 -27.80 -1.12
CA ARG A 144 -18.22 -27.30 -2.14
C ARG A 144 -17.86 -27.85 -3.52
N THR A 145 -16.58 -27.87 -3.87
CA THR A 145 -16.09 -28.48 -5.11
C THR A 145 -16.36 -29.99 -5.17
N MET A 146 -16.25 -30.70 -4.03
CA MET A 146 -16.60 -32.12 -3.93
C MET A 146 -18.12 -32.36 -4.06
N LEU A 147 -18.93 -31.50 -3.44
CA LEU A 147 -20.39 -31.57 -3.54
C LEU A 147 -20.90 -31.30 -4.96
N ASP A 148 -20.32 -30.31 -5.66
CA ASP A 148 -20.67 -30.03 -7.06
C ASP A 148 -20.32 -31.20 -7.98
N ARG A 149 -19.18 -31.86 -7.75
CA ARG A 149 -18.79 -33.06 -8.52
C ARG A 149 -19.75 -34.23 -8.28
N LEU A 150 -20.24 -34.41 -7.06
CA LEU A 150 -21.25 -35.43 -6.74
C LEU A 150 -22.60 -35.10 -7.38
N ALA A 151 -22.99 -33.83 -7.40
CA ALA A 151 -24.26 -33.39 -7.99
C ALA A 151 -24.33 -33.56 -9.51
N HIS A 152 -23.19 -33.59 -10.20
CA HIS A 152 -23.09 -33.82 -11.65
C HIS A 152 -22.79 -35.29 -12.03
N ALA A 153 -22.69 -36.20 -11.05
CA ALA A 153 -22.38 -37.61 -11.26
C ALA A 153 -23.62 -38.52 -11.31
N PHE A 154 -24.81 -37.96 -11.15
CA PHE A 154 -26.11 -38.64 -11.23
C PHE A 154 -27.06 -37.86 -12.15
#